data_AF-A0A7C8EAM4-F1
#
_entry.id   AF-A0A7C8EAM4-F1
#
_cell.length_a   1.000
_cell.length_b   1.000
_cell.length_c   1.000
_cell.angle_alpha   90.00
_cell.angle_beta   90.00
_cell.angle_gamma   90.00
#
_symmetry.space_group_name_H-M   'P 1'
#
loop_
_entity.id
_entity.type
_entity.pdbx_description
1 polymer ?
#
loop_
_entity_poly.entity_id
_entity_poly.type
_entity_poly.pdbx_seq_one_letter_code
_entity_poly.pdbx_strand_id
1 'polypeptide(L)'
;MAAISYFEPWDWVIGAGAYEDDYYDARQKVEASMSQMLWVMLISGLVMLIPVIGVAFFLGNKLTKRIILITGISKEIAKGNLASAAASVKSLVVADDSGDKSGSDDETGHLLTSIKTMTESLNSLVGQVQRSGIQVTSSSTELAATAREQETTMSIQVESTKEAVKLVEEISRVAMELVETMQQVAAKFQETAGFASKGQADLTRMEEAMGNMKAASKSISGRLGAINEKAENITNVVTTITKVADQTNLLSLNAAIEAEKAGEYGRGFNVVAREIRRLADQTAVATLDIDRMVQEMHSAVSAGVMEMDKFIAEVNLSAEDVGKISSQLARIIEQVQTLSPSFESVNVSMGLQSENARKINSSIANLSEEMQTTTESLRESFSAIEQLNEAARSLQDEVSRFKVS
;
A
#
# COMPACT_ATOMS: atom_id res chain seq x y z
N MET A 1 72.91 -64.35 -111.08
CA MET A 1 74.23 -63.89 -110.56
C MET A 1 75.24 -65.03 -110.63
N ALA A 2 76.50 -64.77 -111.02
CA ALA A 2 77.56 -65.78 -111.07
C ALA A 2 78.80 -65.34 -110.26
N ALA A 3 79.34 -66.25 -109.46
CA ALA A 3 80.58 -66.06 -108.70
C ALA A 3 81.64 -67.02 -109.25
N ILE A 4 82.83 -66.50 -109.51
CA ILE A 4 83.94 -67.25 -110.11
C ILE A 4 85.10 -67.26 -109.12
N SER A 5 85.64 -68.46 -108.84
CA SER A 5 86.82 -68.65 -107.99
C SER A 5 87.84 -69.53 -108.70
N TYR A 6 89.12 -69.18 -108.58
CA TYR A 6 90.22 -69.91 -109.21
C TYR A 6 90.83 -70.90 -108.23
N PHE A 7 91.05 -72.14 -108.69
CA PHE A 7 91.58 -73.24 -107.90
C PHE A 7 92.96 -73.65 -108.44
N GLU A 8 93.98 -73.09 -107.79
CA GLU A 8 95.41 -73.15 -108.14
C GLU A 8 96.00 -74.56 -108.31
N PRO A 9 95.65 -75.59 -107.50
CA PRO A 9 96.31 -76.90 -107.58
C PRO A 9 96.10 -77.62 -108.91
N TRP A 10 94.95 -77.43 -109.56
CA TRP A 10 94.55 -78.14 -110.78
C TRP A 10 94.31 -77.19 -111.97
N ASP A 11 94.71 -75.92 -111.84
CA ASP A 11 94.57 -74.85 -112.85
C ASP A 11 93.12 -74.68 -113.38
N TRP A 12 92.12 -74.77 -112.49
CA TRP A 12 90.71 -74.69 -112.85
C TRP A 12 90.05 -73.40 -112.37
N VAL A 13 89.15 -72.86 -113.20
CA VAL A 13 88.24 -71.76 -112.85
C VAL A 13 86.85 -72.36 -112.58
N ILE A 14 86.38 -72.30 -111.33
CA ILE A 14 85.05 -72.80 -110.95
C ILE A 14 84.09 -71.60 -110.87
N GLY A 15 83.10 -71.59 -111.77
CA GLY A 15 82.00 -70.62 -111.76
C GLY A 15 80.71 -71.27 -111.25
N ALA A 16 80.10 -70.70 -110.22
CA ALA A 16 78.74 -71.05 -109.78
C ALA A 16 77.80 -69.90 -110.16
N GLY A 17 76.78 -70.20 -110.99
CA GLY A 17 75.77 -69.25 -111.43
C GLY A 17 74.35 -69.72 -111.08
N ALA A 18 73.52 -68.81 -110.58
CA ALA A 18 72.09 -69.02 -110.39
C ALA A 18 71.29 -68.13 -111.37
N TYR A 19 70.21 -68.69 -111.92
CA TYR A 19 69.28 -68.00 -112.82
C TYR A 19 68.59 -66.84 -112.09
N GLU A 20 68.53 -65.70 -112.75
CA GLU A 20 68.01 -64.44 -112.20
C GLU A 20 66.48 -64.52 -111.98
N ASP A 21 65.77 -65.29 -112.81
CA ASP A 21 64.32 -65.50 -112.71
C ASP A 21 63.87 -66.15 -111.39
N ASP A 22 64.67 -67.07 -110.82
CA ASP A 22 64.33 -67.74 -109.55
C ASP A 22 64.38 -66.77 -108.34
N TYR A 23 65.16 -65.69 -108.42
CA TYR A 23 65.23 -64.68 -107.35
C TYR A 23 64.10 -63.64 -107.48
N TYR A 24 63.75 -63.25 -108.71
CA TYR A 24 62.73 -62.23 -108.94
C TYR A 24 61.29 -62.76 -108.79
N ASP A 25 60.98 -64.01 -109.17
CA ASP A 25 59.64 -64.59 -109.00
C ASP A 25 59.28 -64.80 -107.52
N ALA A 26 60.27 -65.22 -106.71
CA ALA A 26 60.11 -65.34 -105.25
C ALA A 26 59.86 -63.96 -104.60
N ARG A 27 60.58 -62.91 -105.04
CA ARG A 27 60.39 -61.55 -104.52
C ARG A 27 59.04 -60.96 -104.90
N GLN A 28 58.57 -61.19 -106.12
CA GLN A 28 57.30 -60.64 -106.61
C GLN A 28 56.09 -61.25 -105.88
N LYS A 29 56.13 -62.55 -105.57
CA LYS A 29 55.11 -63.21 -104.73
C LYS A 29 55.08 -62.68 -103.29
N VAL A 30 56.25 -62.37 -102.72
CA VAL A 30 56.35 -61.78 -101.38
C VAL A 30 55.79 -60.35 -101.37
N GLU A 31 56.18 -59.49 -102.31
CA GLU A 31 55.69 -58.10 -102.41
C GLU A 31 54.17 -58.04 -102.66
N ALA A 32 53.61 -58.93 -103.49
CA ALA A 32 52.17 -59.02 -103.71
C ALA A 32 51.41 -59.42 -102.43
N SER A 33 51.88 -60.42 -101.68
CA SER A 33 51.25 -60.83 -100.41
C SER A 33 51.33 -59.73 -99.34
N MET A 34 52.43 -58.97 -99.31
CA MET A 34 52.66 -57.90 -98.34
C MET A 34 51.73 -56.72 -98.59
N SER A 35 51.48 -56.37 -99.86
CA SER A 35 50.53 -55.31 -100.23
C SER A 35 49.07 -55.66 -99.90
N GLN A 36 48.67 -56.93 -100.07
CA GLN A 36 47.34 -57.39 -99.65
C GLN A 36 47.16 -57.37 -98.13
N MET A 37 48.19 -57.77 -97.38
CA MET A 37 48.14 -57.75 -95.90
C MET A 37 47.94 -56.33 -95.35
N LEU A 38 48.59 -55.33 -95.96
CA LEU A 38 48.46 -53.92 -95.57
C LEU A 38 47.04 -53.38 -95.79
N TRP A 39 46.39 -53.69 -96.92
CA TRP A 39 45.01 -53.24 -97.18
C TRP A 39 43.99 -53.89 -96.25
N VAL A 40 44.16 -55.17 -95.92
CA VAL A 40 43.27 -55.88 -94.98
C VAL A 40 43.41 -55.30 -93.56
N MET A 41 44.62 -54.94 -93.12
CA MET A 41 44.83 -54.26 -91.83
C MET A 41 44.18 -52.87 -91.79
N LEU A 42 44.31 -52.06 -92.84
CA LEU A 42 43.72 -50.72 -92.89
C LEU A 42 42.18 -50.78 -92.89
N ILE A 43 41.59 -51.65 -93.70
CA ILE A 43 40.12 -51.78 -93.79
C ILE A 43 39.53 -52.33 -92.49
N SER A 44 40.14 -53.36 -91.88
CA SER A 44 39.69 -53.90 -90.60
C SER A 44 39.81 -52.90 -89.44
N GLY A 45 40.88 -52.08 -89.43
CA GLY A 45 41.02 -50.98 -88.48
C GLY A 45 39.94 -49.90 -88.65
N LEU A 46 39.59 -49.56 -89.89
CA LEU A 46 38.57 -48.55 -90.18
C LEU A 46 37.15 -49.04 -89.85
N VAL A 47 36.87 -50.33 -90.07
CA VAL A 47 35.58 -50.96 -89.70
C VAL A 47 35.41 -51.04 -88.18
N MET A 48 36.48 -51.28 -87.41
CA MET A 48 36.44 -51.24 -85.94
C MET A 48 36.23 -49.82 -85.38
N LEU A 49 36.58 -48.78 -86.13
CA LEU A 49 36.48 -47.39 -85.68
C LEU A 49 35.04 -46.87 -85.63
N ILE A 50 34.18 -47.36 -86.54
CA ILE A 50 32.75 -46.99 -86.62
C ILE A 50 31.98 -47.31 -85.33
N PRO A 51 32.01 -48.55 -84.77
CA PRO A 51 31.30 -48.86 -83.54
C PRO A 51 31.89 -48.12 -82.32
N VAL A 52 33.19 -47.86 -82.29
CA VAL A 52 33.82 -47.07 -81.21
C VAL A 52 33.29 -45.63 -81.21
N ILE A 53 33.22 -44.98 -82.38
CA ILE A 53 32.64 -43.64 -82.52
C ILE A 53 31.15 -43.65 -82.16
N GLY A 54 30.40 -44.66 -82.59
CA GLY A 54 28.97 -44.80 -82.29
C GLY A 54 28.70 -44.93 -80.79
N VAL A 55 29.46 -45.78 -80.09
CA VAL A 55 29.37 -45.96 -78.63
C VAL A 55 29.80 -44.68 -77.90
N ALA A 56 30.88 -44.03 -78.33
CA ALA A 56 31.34 -42.77 -77.74
C ALA A 56 30.28 -41.65 -77.91
N PHE A 57 29.66 -41.53 -79.07
CA PHE A 57 28.59 -40.55 -79.32
C PHE A 57 27.33 -40.89 -78.52
N PHE A 58 26.96 -42.16 -78.40
CA PHE A 58 25.81 -42.60 -77.62
C PHE A 58 25.99 -42.34 -76.11
N LEU A 59 27.12 -42.75 -75.52
CA LEU A 59 27.46 -42.48 -74.13
C LEU A 59 27.63 -40.99 -73.86
N GLY A 60 28.32 -40.27 -74.76
CA GLY A 60 28.49 -38.82 -74.69
C GLY A 60 27.17 -38.07 -74.70
N ASN A 61 26.25 -38.43 -75.59
CA ASN A 61 24.92 -37.81 -75.66
C ASN A 61 24.05 -38.18 -74.44
N LYS A 62 24.14 -39.41 -73.92
CA LYS A 62 23.43 -39.87 -72.71
C LYS A 62 23.89 -39.08 -71.47
N LEU A 63 25.20 -38.94 -71.26
CA LEU A 63 25.78 -38.17 -70.16
C LEU A 63 25.49 -36.67 -70.29
N THR A 64 25.68 -36.10 -71.48
CA THR A 64 25.48 -34.68 -71.74
C THR A 64 24.03 -34.26 -71.47
N LYS A 65 23.04 -35.06 -71.89
CA LYS A 65 21.62 -34.77 -71.62
C LYS A 65 21.31 -34.77 -70.11
N ARG A 66 21.83 -35.74 -69.35
CA ARG A 66 21.63 -35.80 -67.88
C ARG A 66 22.29 -34.61 -67.18
N ILE A 67 23.51 -34.25 -67.55
CA ILE A 67 24.23 -33.10 -66.98
C ILE A 67 23.52 -31.78 -67.30
N ILE A 68 23.06 -31.57 -68.54
CA ILE A 68 22.28 -30.38 -68.92
C ILE A 68 21.03 -30.24 -68.06
N LEU A 69 20.38 -31.36 -67.75
CA LEU A 69 19.15 -31.37 -66.99
C LEU A 69 19.39 -31.09 -65.50
N ILE A 70 20.42 -31.70 -64.90
CA ILE A 70 20.88 -31.35 -63.54
C ILE A 70 21.28 -29.87 -63.47
N THR A 71 21.96 -29.36 -64.50
CA THR A 71 22.30 -27.92 -64.62
C THR A 71 21.05 -27.06 -64.68
N GLY A 72 19.99 -27.52 -65.35
CA GLY A 72 18.68 -26.86 -65.39
C GLY A 72 18.04 -26.77 -64.00
N ILE A 73 18.05 -27.86 -63.23
CA ILE A 73 17.56 -27.88 -61.84
C ILE A 73 18.38 -26.91 -60.98
N SER A 74 19.71 -26.97 -61.05
CA SER A 74 20.60 -26.06 -60.32
C SER A 74 20.35 -24.59 -60.67
N LYS A 75 20.01 -24.30 -61.93
CA LYS A 75 19.63 -22.95 -62.38
C LYS A 75 18.30 -22.50 -61.79
N GLU A 76 17.33 -23.40 -61.64
CA GLU A 76 16.07 -23.08 -60.96
C GLU A 76 16.28 -22.87 -59.45
N ILE A 77 17.13 -23.66 -58.79
CA ILE A 77 17.55 -23.43 -57.39
C ILE A 77 18.24 -22.05 -57.25
N ALA A 78 19.17 -21.73 -58.15
CA ALA A 78 19.90 -20.45 -58.14
C ALA A 78 18.99 -19.23 -58.38
N LYS A 79 17.88 -19.39 -59.12
CA LYS A 79 16.85 -18.36 -59.28
C LYS A 79 15.86 -18.30 -58.10
N GLY A 80 16.03 -19.16 -57.09
CA GLY A 80 15.13 -19.26 -55.94
C GLY A 80 13.83 -20.03 -56.20
N ASN A 81 13.64 -20.68 -57.35
CA ASN A 81 12.43 -21.42 -57.67
C ASN A 81 12.48 -22.86 -57.13
N LEU A 82 12.51 -23.00 -55.80
CA LEU A 82 12.66 -24.29 -55.11
C LEU A 82 11.50 -25.24 -55.38
N ALA A 83 10.27 -24.73 -55.52
CA ALA A 83 9.10 -25.52 -55.90
C ALA A 83 9.26 -26.18 -57.28
N SER A 84 9.71 -25.42 -58.28
CA SER A 84 9.97 -25.96 -59.63
C SER A 84 11.17 -26.90 -59.67
N ALA A 85 12.23 -26.60 -58.91
CA ALA A 85 13.38 -27.47 -58.78
C ALA A 85 12.97 -28.82 -58.14
N ALA A 86 12.19 -28.80 -57.05
CA ALA A 86 11.69 -29.99 -56.38
C ALA A 86 10.79 -30.83 -57.29
N ALA A 87 9.87 -30.19 -58.04
CA ALA A 87 9.03 -30.87 -59.03
C ALA A 87 9.85 -31.50 -60.15
N SER A 88 10.85 -30.79 -60.67
CA SER A 88 11.76 -31.28 -61.72
C SER A 88 12.53 -32.49 -61.23
N VAL A 89 13.14 -32.43 -60.03
CA VAL A 89 13.86 -33.56 -59.43
C VAL A 89 12.94 -34.76 -59.21
N LYS A 90 11.74 -34.55 -58.66
CA LYS A 90 10.77 -35.63 -58.42
C LYS A 90 10.36 -36.34 -59.70
N SER A 91 10.12 -35.59 -60.78
CA SER A 91 9.75 -36.17 -62.09
C SER A 91 10.85 -37.06 -62.67
N LEU A 92 12.12 -36.78 -62.37
CA LEU A 92 13.26 -37.51 -62.91
C LEU A 92 13.58 -38.76 -62.12
N VAL A 93 13.45 -38.70 -60.79
CA VAL A 93 13.61 -39.89 -59.94
C VAL A 93 12.51 -40.91 -60.23
N VAL A 94 11.28 -40.45 -60.51
CA VAL A 94 10.16 -41.34 -60.90
C VAL A 94 10.34 -41.89 -62.33
N ALA A 95 10.93 -41.13 -63.25
CA ALA A 95 11.27 -41.60 -64.58
C ALA A 95 12.40 -42.65 -64.58
N ASP A 96 13.28 -42.64 -63.58
CA ASP A 96 14.35 -43.64 -63.39
C ASP A 96 13.83 -44.94 -62.74
N ASP A 97 12.69 -44.89 -62.03
CA ASP A 97 12.08 -46.02 -61.30
C ASP A 97 11.06 -46.83 -62.15
N SER A 98 10.63 -46.30 -63.30
CA SER A 98 9.51 -46.84 -64.11
C SER A 98 9.92 -47.83 -65.22
N GLY A 99 10.93 -48.68 -64.99
CA GLY A 99 11.06 -49.95 -65.72
C GLY A 99 12.40 -50.26 -66.41
N ASP A 100 13.41 -49.40 -66.32
CA ASP A 100 14.79 -49.75 -66.65
C ASP A 100 15.57 -49.87 -65.34
N LYS A 101 15.91 -51.10 -64.91
CA LYS A 101 16.79 -51.36 -63.75
C LYS A 101 18.26 -50.93 -64.03
N SER A 102 18.43 -49.89 -64.82
CA SER A 102 19.64 -49.09 -65.01
C SER A 102 19.42 -47.72 -64.36
N GLY A 103 18.72 -47.66 -63.23
CA GLY A 103 18.89 -46.61 -62.24
C GLY A 103 20.38 -46.55 -61.99
N SER A 104 21.00 -45.60 -62.66
CA SER A 104 22.42 -45.66 -62.90
C SER A 104 23.05 -45.29 -61.58
N ASP A 105 23.60 -46.28 -60.86
CA ASP A 105 24.63 -46.12 -59.82
C ASP A 105 25.91 -45.48 -60.42
N ASP A 106 25.74 -44.65 -61.45
CA ASP A 106 26.76 -43.77 -61.98
C ASP A 106 26.77 -42.47 -61.17
N GLU A 107 27.83 -41.72 -61.40
CA GLU A 107 28.07 -40.45 -60.73
C GLU A 107 26.96 -39.43 -60.99
N THR A 108 26.19 -39.57 -62.08
CA THR A 108 25.07 -38.66 -62.41
C THR A 108 23.81 -38.96 -61.60
N GLY A 109 23.53 -40.22 -61.27
CA GLY A 109 22.46 -40.63 -60.37
C GLY A 109 22.72 -40.21 -58.92
N HIS A 110 23.96 -40.38 -58.44
CA HIS A 110 24.39 -39.87 -57.13
C HIS A 110 24.32 -38.35 -57.05
N LEU A 111 24.71 -37.63 -58.11
CA LEU A 111 24.59 -36.18 -58.18
C LEU A 111 23.12 -35.72 -58.16
N LEU A 112 22.23 -36.39 -58.90
CA LEU A 112 20.80 -36.07 -58.89
C LEU A 112 20.19 -36.29 -57.49
N THR A 113 20.55 -37.39 -56.82
CA THR A 113 20.10 -37.67 -55.45
C THR A 113 20.62 -36.62 -54.47
N SER A 114 21.88 -36.19 -54.60
CA SER A 114 22.45 -35.13 -53.77
C SER A 114 21.74 -33.78 -53.98
N ILE A 115 21.44 -33.43 -55.25
CA ILE A 115 20.66 -32.24 -55.60
C ILE A 115 19.22 -32.33 -55.07
N LYS A 116 18.61 -33.52 -55.04
CA LYS A 116 17.31 -33.74 -54.41
C LYS A 116 17.35 -33.39 -52.93
N THR A 117 18.25 -34.00 -52.17
CA THR A 117 18.39 -33.77 -50.73
C THR A 117 18.71 -32.31 -50.43
N MET A 118 19.55 -31.67 -51.25
CA MET A 118 19.83 -30.24 -51.14
C MET A 118 18.58 -29.39 -51.37
N THR A 119 17.79 -29.69 -52.40
CA THR A 119 16.56 -28.95 -52.73
C THR A 119 15.52 -29.11 -51.61
N GLU A 120 15.30 -30.32 -51.10
CA GLU A 120 14.38 -30.60 -50.00
C GLU A 120 14.83 -29.88 -48.71
N SER A 121 16.13 -29.90 -48.41
CA SER A 121 16.70 -29.22 -47.24
C SER A 121 16.59 -27.70 -47.35
N LEU A 122 16.89 -27.11 -48.51
CA LEU A 122 16.70 -25.68 -48.77
C LEU A 122 15.22 -25.29 -48.68
N ASN A 123 14.31 -26.08 -49.25
CA ASN A 123 12.87 -25.82 -49.17
C ASN A 123 12.37 -25.82 -47.72
N SER A 124 12.83 -26.79 -46.92
CA SER A 124 12.51 -26.86 -45.48
C SER A 124 13.08 -25.68 -44.69
N LEU A 125 14.35 -25.33 -44.90
CA LEU A 125 15.02 -24.21 -44.23
C LEU A 125 14.35 -22.88 -44.57
N VAL A 126 14.14 -22.58 -45.85
CA VAL A 126 13.47 -21.35 -46.30
C VAL A 126 12.05 -21.29 -45.74
N GLY A 127 11.28 -22.39 -45.77
CA GLY A 127 9.95 -22.44 -45.17
C GLY A 127 9.96 -22.22 -43.64
N GLN A 128 10.97 -22.74 -42.93
CA GLN A 128 11.14 -22.51 -41.49
C GLN A 128 11.51 -21.05 -41.20
N VAL A 129 12.38 -20.45 -42.00
CA VAL A 129 12.75 -19.03 -41.87
C VAL A 129 11.55 -18.12 -42.14
N GLN A 130 10.73 -18.41 -43.16
CA GLN A 130 9.49 -17.65 -43.42
C GLN A 130 8.53 -17.70 -42.22
N ARG A 131 8.26 -18.90 -41.68
CA ARG A 131 7.41 -19.06 -40.49
C ARG A 131 7.97 -18.34 -39.27
N SER A 132 9.27 -18.44 -39.05
CA SER A 132 9.96 -17.76 -37.93
C SER A 132 9.89 -16.24 -38.09
N GLY A 133 10.05 -15.71 -39.30
CA GLY A 133 9.91 -14.28 -39.58
C GLY A 133 8.50 -13.76 -39.31
N ILE A 134 7.46 -14.52 -39.66
CA ILE A 134 6.07 -14.17 -39.34
C ILE A 134 5.86 -14.15 -37.82
N GLN A 135 6.38 -15.17 -37.12
CA GLN A 135 6.28 -15.26 -35.66
C GLN A 135 6.98 -14.07 -34.97
N VAL A 136 8.21 -13.71 -35.39
CA VAL A 136 8.93 -12.54 -34.85
C VAL A 136 8.14 -11.25 -35.08
N THR A 137 7.54 -11.07 -36.25
CA THR A 137 6.71 -9.88 -36.55
C THR A 137 5.47 -9.81 -35.65
N SER A 138 4.79 -10.94 -35.44
CA SER A 138 3.64 -11.05 -34.56
C SER A 138 4.03 -10.72 -33.11
N SER A 139 5.08 -11.34 -32.58
CA SER A 139 5.57 -11.09 -31.22
C SER A 139 6.06 -9.65 -31.03
N SER A 140 6.68 -9.05 -32.05
CA SER A 140 7.10 -7.64 -32.01
C SER A 140 5.90 -6.70 -31.97
N THR A 141 4.81 -7.03 -32.68
CA THR A 141 3.56 -6.25 -32.64
C THR A 141 2.88 -6.35 -31.27
N GLU A 142 2.87 -7.54 -30.68
CA GLU A 142 2.36 -7.78 -29.32
C GLU A 142 3.18 -7.01 -28.27
N LEU A 143 4.51 -7.09 -28.35
CA LEU A 143 5.42 -6.32 -27.50
C LEU A 143 5.18 -4.80 -27.62
N ALA A 144 4.94 -4.29 -28.84
CA ALA A 144 4.62 -2.88 -29.05
C ALA A 144 3.29 -2.48 -28.39
N ALA A 145 2.30 -3.36 -28.38
CA ALA A 145 1.03 -3.10 -27.72
C ALA A 145 1.20 -3.06 -26.20
N THR A 146 1.88 -4.05 -25.62
CA THR A 146 2.18 -4.11 -24.17
C THR A 146 3.00 -2.90 -23.72
N ALA A 147 4.01 -2.49 -24.48
CA ALA A 147 4.82 -1.32 -24.17
C ALA A 147 3.97 -0.02 -24.12
N ARG A 148 3.00 0.15 -25.02
CA ARG A 148 2.07 1.30 -25.01
C ARG A 148 1.12 1.28 -23.82
N GLU A 149 0.64 0.10 -23.45
CA GLU A 149 -0.19 -0.06 -22.24
C GLU A 149 0.60 0.30 -20.98
N GLN A 150 1.86 -0.12 -20.90
CA GLN A 150 2.74 0.20 -19.79
C GLN A 150 3.07 1.71 -19.72
N GLU A 151 3.27 2.38 -20.86
CA GLU A 151 3.45 3.84 -20.94
C GLU A 151 2.22 4.59 -20.38
N THR A 152 1.02 4.15 -20.77
CA THR A 152 -0.24 4.73 -20.26
C THR A 152 -0.36 4.52 -18.75
N THR A 153 -0.02 3.32 -18.27
CA THR A 153 -0.03 2.98 -16.84
C THR A 153 0.97 3.85 -16.06
N MET A 154 2.17 4.08 -16.58
CA MET A 154 3.15 4.97 -15.94
C MET A 154 2.64 6.41 -15.85
N SER A 155 1.95 6.90 -16.88
CA SER A 155 1.36 8.25 -16.85
C SER A 155 0.33 8.40 -15.72
N ILE A 156 -0.52 7.38 -15.51
CA ILE A 156 -1.49 7.34 -14.41
C ILE A 156 -0.79 7.26 -13.04
N GLN A 157 0.26 6.44 -12.94
CA GLN A 157 1.01 6.26 -11.70
C GLN A 157 1.73 7.55 -11.27
N VAL A 158 2.27 8.31 -12.22
CA VAL A 158 2.88 9.62 -11.98
C VAL A 158 1.87 10.59 -11.37
N GLU A 159 0.66 10.65 -11.91
CA GLU A 159 -0.38 11.55 -11.37
C GLU A 159 -0.84 11.10 -9.98
N SER A 160 -1.06 9.79 -9.79
CA SER A 160 -1.41 9.21 -8.49
C SER A 160 -0.35 9.51 -7.42
N THR A 161 0.91 9.51 -7.82
CA THR A 161 2.04 9.82 -6.93
C THR A 161 2.08 11.31 -6.56
N LYS A 162 1.76 12.23 -7.49
CA LYS A 162 1.61 13.66 -7.15
C LYS A 162 0.46 13.90 -6.18
N GLU A 163 -0.66 13.20 -6.33
CA GLU A 163 -1.76 13.27 -5.36
C GLU A 163 -1.33 12.74 -3.99
N ALA A 164 -0.58 11.63 -3.96
CA ALA A 164 -0.04 11.09 -2.71
C ALA A 164 0.87 12.10 -1.98
N VAL A 165 1.70 12.87 -2.71
CA VAL A 165 2.50 13.96 -2.10
C VAL A 165 1.61 14.98 -1.40
N LYS A 166 0.56 15.47 -2.06
CA LYS A 166 -0.36 16.46 -1.49
C LYS A 166 -1.02 15.94 -0.21
N LEU A 167 -1.46 14.68 -0.21
CA LEU A 167 -2.06 14.06 0.97
C LEU A 167 -1.07 13.95 2.13
N VAL A 168 0.20 13.65 1.85
CA VAL A 168 1.27 13.55 2.86
C VAL A 168 1.62 14.92 3.45
N GLU A 169 1.64 15.97 2.62
CA GLU A 169 1.78 17.36 3.08
C GLU A 169 0.61 17.77 3.97
N GLU A 170 -0.62 17.40 3.60
CA GLU A 170 -1.82 17.65 4.39
C GLU A 170 -1.79 16.91 5.74
N ILE A 171 -1.37 15.64 5.77
CA ILE A 171 -1.16 14.88 7.02
C ILE A 171 -0.16 15.61 7.93
N SER A 172 0.95 16.10 7.37
CA SER A 172 1.96 16.83 8.14
C SER A 172 1.41 18.12 8.72
N ARG A 173 0.62 18.87 7.93
CA ARG A 173 -0.05 20.11 8.37
C ARG A 173 -1.03 19.84 9.52
N VAL A 174 -1.93 18.87 9.34
CA VAL A 174 -2.94 18.49 10.34
C VAL A 174 -2.27 18.00 11.63
N ALA A 175 -1.18 17.25 11.55
CA ALA A 175 -0.44 16.82 12.73
C ALA A 175 0.11 18.03 13.53
N MET A 176 0.66 19.04 12.86
CA MET A 176 1.15 20.26 13.52
C MET A 176 0.02 21.09 14.14
N GLU A 177 -1.09 21.26 13.42
CA GLU A 177 -2.27 21.98 13.90
C GLU A 177 -2.90 21.29 15.13
N LEU A 178 -2.90 19.95 15.15
CA LEU A 178 -3.39 19.20 16.30
C LEU A 178 -2.48 19.34 17.51
N VAL A 179 -1.16 19.40 17.34
CA VAL A 179 -0.22 19.69 18.44
C VAL A 179 -0.50 21.07 19.05
N GLU A 180 -0.67 22.10 18.22
CA GLU A 180 -1.02 23.45 18.70
C GLU A 180 -2.36 23.45 19.44
N THR A 181 -3.37 22.79 18.86
CA THR A 181 -4.69 22.65 19.48
C THR A 181 -4.59 21.97 20.84
N MET A 182 -3.80 20.90 20.96
CA MET A 182 -3.60 20.20 22.23
C MET A 182 -2.88 21.05 23.28
N GLN A 183 -1.93 21.91 22.87
CA GLN A 183 -1.31 22.87 23.77
C GLN A 183 -2.31 23.91 24.29
N GLN A 184 -3.16 24.45 23.42
CA GLN A 184 -4.21 25.39 23.81
C GLN A 184 -5.23 24.74 24.76
N VAL A 185 -5.64 23.51 24.47
CA VAL A 185 -6.55 22.73 25.31
C VAL A 185 -5.89 22.48 26.68
N ALA A 186 -4.64 22.02 26.74
CA ALA A 186 -3.91 21.82 27.98
C ALA A 186 -3.83 23.10 28.84
N ALA A 187 -3.56 24.25 28.23
CA ALA A 187 -3.54 25.54 28.93
C ALA A 187 -4.92 25.89 29.52
N LYS A 188 -6.01 25.65 28.79
CA LYS A 188 -7.40 25.87 29.26
C LYS A 188 -7.77 24.94 30.40
N PHE A 189 -7.32 23.69 30.37
CA PHE A 189 -7.49 22.75 31.46
C PHE A 189 -6.74 23.20 32.71
N GLN A 190 -5.50 23.67 32.58
CA GLN A 190 -4.73 24.20 33.70
C GLN A 190 -5.38 25.45 34.32
N GLU A 191 -5.93 26.34 33.49
CA GLU A 191 -6.73 27.49 33.94
C GLU A 191 -7.97 27.04 34.73
N THR A 192 -8.68 26.01 34.23
CA THR A 192 -9.85 25.42 34.89
C THR A 192 -9.52 24.82 36.26
N ALA A 193 -8.41 24.06 36.37
CA ALA A 193 -7.94 23.57 37.66
C ALA A 193 -7.58 24.72 38.62
N GLY A 194 -7.01 25.82 38.10
CA GLY A 194 -6.75 27.03 38.87
C GLY A 194 -8.03 27.66 39.44
N PHE A 195 -9.10 27.75 38.65
CA PHE A 195 -10.40 28.23 39.13
C PHE A 195 -11.02 27.29 40.16
N ALA A 196 -10.98 25.97 39.92
CA ALA A 196 -11.51 25.00 40.87
C ALA A 196 -10.76 25.04 42.21
N SER A 197 -9.42 25.18 42.19
CA SER A 197 -8.60 25.30 43.39
C SER A 197 -8.90 26.59 44.17
N LYS A 198 -9.08 27.73 43.49
CA LYS A 198 -9.53 28.97 44.12
C LYS A 198 -10.93 28.81 44.76
N GLY A 199 -11.86 28.18 44.03
CA GLY A 199 -13.19 27.88 44.55
C GLY A 199 -13.15 26.98 45.78
N GLN A 200 -12.25 25.99 45.83
CA GLN A 200 -12.07 25.16 47.02
C GLN A 200 -11.60 25.97 48.23
N ALA A 201 -10.66 26.90 48.03
CA ALA A 201 -10.20 27.81 49.09
C ALA A 201 -11.32 28.77 49.57
N ASP A 202 -12.18 29.25 48.66
CA ASP A 202 -13.37 30.03 49.02
C ASP A 202 -14.36 29.22 49.86
N LEU A 203 -14.60 27.95 49.50
CA LEU A 203 -15.48 27.07 50.26
C LEU A 203 -14.92 26.77 51.65
N THR A 204 -13.61 26.56 51.80
CA THR A 204 -12.98 26.39 53.12
C THR A 204 -13.22 27.61 54.03
N ARG A 205 -13.12 28.84 53.48
CA ARG A 205 -13.48 30.05 54.23
C ARG A 205 -14.97 30.09 54.60
N MET A 206 -15.83 29.58 53.72
CA MET A 206 -17.27 29.51 53.97
C MET A 206 -17.61 28.49 55.07
N GLU A 207 -16.95 27.33 55.09
CA GLU A 207 -17.06 26.33 56.18
C GLU A 207 -16.66 26.95 57.52
N GLU A 208 -15.55 27.70 57.58
CA GLU A 208 -15.11 28.41 58.78
C GLU A 208 -16.15 29.44 59.24
N ALA A 209 -16.68 30.24 58.30
CA ALA A 209 -17.73 31.23 58.60
C ALA A 209 -19.00 30.56 59.14
N MET A 210 -19.40 29.41 58.61
CA MET A 210 -20.52 28.63 59.12
C MET A 210 -20.27 28.07 60.52
N GLY A 211 -19.05 27.58 60.79
CA GLY A 211 -18.63 27.19 62.13
C GLY A 211 -18.77 28.35 63.14
N ASN A 212 -18.34 29.55 62.75
CA ASN A 212 -18.47 30.75 63.56
C ASN A 212 -19.93 31.17 63.77
N MET A 213 -20.78 31.11 62.74
CA MET A 213 -22.22 31.39 62.87
C MET A 213 -22.91 30.40 63.81
N LYS A 214 -22.57 29.11 63.73
CA LYS A 214 -23.09 28.08 64.63
C LYS A 214 -22.70 28.36 66.08
N ALA A 215 -21.43 28.71 66.33
CA ALA A 215 -20.95 29.05 67.66
C ALA A 215 -21.64 30.31 68.22
N ALA A 216 -21.79 31.36 67.40
CA ALA A 216 -22.48 32.59 67.77
C ALA A 216 -23.96 32.34 68.11
N SER A 217 -24.66 31.56 67.30
CA SER A 217 -26.08 31.23 67.51
C SER A 217 -26.29 30.41 68.78
N LYS A 218 -25.40 29.46 69.06
CA LYS A 218 -25.41 28.70 70.32
C LYS A 218 -25.17 29.61 71.53
N SER A 219 -24.29 30.61 71.41
CA SER A 219 -24.08 31.62 72.45
C SER A 219 -25.33 32.47 72.70
N ILE A 220 -26.02 32.91 71.64
CA ILE A 220 -27.27 33.67 71.74
C ILE A 220 -28.36 32.83 72.40
N SER A 221 -28.57 31.58 71.96
CA SER A 221 -29.53 30.65 72.57
C SER A 221 -29.26 30.46 74.06
N GLY A 222 -28.00 30.29 74.47
CA GLY A 222 -27.62 30.20 75.89
C GLY A 222 -27.92 31.48 76.69
N ARG A 223 -27.71 32.67 76.11
CA ARG A 223 -28.05 33.95 76.74
C ARG A 223 -29.57 34.13 76.88
N LEU A 224 -30.34 33.73 75.87
CA LEU A 224 -31.80 33.74 75.93
C LEU A 224 -32.31 32.77 77.00
N GLY A 225 -31.73 31.57 77.11
CA GLY A 225 -32.04 30.63 78.20
C GLY A 225 -31.79 31.23 79.59
N ALA A 226 -30.68 31.95 79.77
CA ALA A 226 -30.42 32.66 81.03
C ALA A 226 -31.43 33.78 81.32
N ILE A 227 -31.88 34.52 80.29
CA ILE A 227 -32.96 35.51 80.44
C ILE A 227 -34.27 34.83 80.85
N ASN A 228 -34.58 33.67 80.25
CA ASN A 228 -35.78 32.89 80.60
C ASN A 228 -35.79 32.49 82.08
N GLU A 229 -34.66 31.99 82.59
CA GLU A 229 -34.50 31.64 84.01
C GLU A 229 -34.63 32.86 84.92
N LYS A 230 -34.10 34.03 84.51
CA LYS A 230 -34.28 35.28 85.27
C LYS A 230 -35.73 35.76 85.25
N ALA A 231 -36.43 35.64 84.14
CA ALA A 231 -37.85 35.97 84.05
C ALA A 231 -38.69 35.09 84.99
N GLU A 232 -38.44 33.79 85.05
CA GLU A 232 -39.11 32.86 85.99
C GLU A 232 -38.87 33.26 87.46
N ASN A 233 -37.65 33.64 87.80
CA ASN A 233 -37.33 34.17 89.13
C ASN A 233 -38.12 35.45 89.46
N ILE A 234 -38.30 36.35 88.48
CA ILE A 234 -39.10 37.57 88.65
C ILE A 234 -40.57 37.19 88.89
N THR A 235 -41.14 36.25 88.13
CA THR A 235 -42.52 35.76 88.34
C THR A 235 -42.74 35.27 89.77
N ASN A 236 -41.78 34.53 90.33
CA ASN A 236 -41.84 34.05 91.72
C ASN A 236 -41.83 35.21 92.74
N VAL A 237 -41.00 36.22 92.50
CA VAL A 237 -40.94 37.43 93.34
C VAL A 237 -42.24 38.22 93.24
N VAL A 238 -42.74 38.46 92.03
CA VAL A 238 -43.99 39.18 91.77
C VAL A 238 -45.17 38.48 92.44
N THR A 239 -45.27 37.15 92.32
CA THR A 239 -46.28 36.34 93.02
C THR A 239 -46.23 36.52 94.53
N THR A 240 -45.02 36.61 95.09
CA THR A 240 -44.82 36.83 96.54
C THR A 240 -45.26 38.24 96.94
N ILE A 241 -44.92 39.27 96.15
CA ILE A 241 -45.34 40.66 96.40
C ILE A 241 -46.85 40.78 96.32
N THR A 242 -47.51 40.15 95.34
CA THR A 242 -48.98 40.14 95.24
C THR A 242 -49.61 39.53 96.49
N LYS A 243 -49.09 38.39 96.99
CA LYS A 243 -49.55 37.79 98.25
C LYS A 243 -49.37 38.73 99.45
N VAL A 244 -48.25 39.45 99.53
CA VAL A 244 -48.00 40.43 100.59
C VAL A 244 -48.94 41.62 100.48
N ALA A 245 -49.21 42.10 99.26
CA ALA A 245 -50.16 43.18 99.00
C ALA A 245 -51.57 42.77 99.43
N ASP A 246 -52.03 41.56 99.08
CA ASP A 246 -53.33 41.01 99.50
C ASP A 246 -53.43 40.86 101.02
N GLN A 247 -52.38 40.37 101.67
CA GLN A 247 -52.33 40.29 103.14
C GLN A 247 -52.37 41.67 103.79
N THR A 248 -51.65 42.64 103.22
CA THR A 248 -51.63 44.04 103.70
C THR A 248 -53.00 44.69 103.51
N ASN A 249 -53.68 44.40 102.40
CA ASN A 249 -55.05 44.84 102.13
C ASN A 249 -56.01 44.29 103.19
N LEU A 250 -55.95 42.98 103.48
CA LEU A 250 -56.76 42.34 104.52
C LEU A 250 -56.46 42.88 105.94
N LEU A 251 -55.19 43.09 106.28
CA LEU A 251 -54.77 43.68 107.55
C LEU A 251 -55.29 45.11 107.70
N SER A 252 -55.19 45.92 106.63
CA SER A 252 -55.67 47.29 106.61
C SER A 252 -57.19 47.38 106.71
N LEU A 253 -57.92 46.42 106.13
CA LEU A 253 -59.38 46.31 106.27
C LEU A 253 -59.78 45.99 107.71
N ASN A 254 -59.11 45.02 108.35
CA ASN A 254 -59.34 44.70 109.76
C ASN A 254 -59.02 45.90 110.67
N ALA A 255 -57.95 46.63 110.38
CA ALA A 255 -57.60 47.86 111.09
C ALA A 255 -58.64 48.98 110.90
N ALA A 256 -59.18 49.13 109.68
CA ALA A 256 -60.24 50.11 109.40
C ALA A 256 -61.54 49.77 110.14
N ILE A 257 -61.92 48.49 110.20
CA ILE A 257 -63.09 48.00 110.95
C ILE A 257 -62.93 48.26 112.45
N GLU A 258 -61.77 47.91 113.03
CA GLU A 258 -61.55 48.13 114.47
C GLU A 258 -61.44 49.63 114.81
N ALA A 259 -60.94 50.45 113.87
CA ALA A 259 -60.94 51.91 113.99
C ALA A 259 -62.36 52.53 113.90
N GLU A 260 -63.27 52.01 113.08
CA GLU A 260 -64.69 52.41 113.11
C GLU A 260 -65.36 52.03 114.43
N LYS A 261 -65.05 50.85 114.95
CA LYS A 261 -65.60 50.31 116.21
C LYS A 261 -65.16 51.12 117.44
N ALA A 262 -64.01 51.79 117.39
CA ALA A 262 -63.51 52.70 118.43
C ALA A 262 -64.15 54.11 118.40
N GLY A 263 -65.04 54.40 117.43
CA GLY A 263 -65.78 55.67 117.36
C GLY A 263 -64.87 56.89 117.17
N GLU A 264 -65.12 57.97 117.93
CA GLU A 264 -64.38 59.25 117.83
C GLU A 264 -62.86 59.08 118.10
N TYR A 265 -62.45 58.10 118.92
CA TYR A 265 -61.04 57.85 119.25
C TYR A 265 -60.27 57.12 118.13
N GLY A 266 -60.97 56.49 117.18
CA GLY A 266 -60.39 55.72 116.07
C GLY A 266 -60.22 56.49 114.76
N ARG A 267 -60.69 57.75 114.70
CA ARG A 267 -60.76 58.56 113.46
C ARG A 267 -59.42 58.71 112.74
N GLY A 268 -58.34 58.97 113.47
CA GLY A 268 -56.98 59.07 112.91
C GLY A 268 -56.44 57.73 112.40
N PHE A 269 -56.72 56.63 113.10
CA PHE A 269 -56.34 55.27 112.70
C PHE A 269 -57.10 54.82 111.45
N ASN A 270 -58.37 55.19 111.30
CA ASN A 270 -59.18 54.86 110.12
C ASN A 270 -58.59 55.49 108.84
N VAL A 271 -58.16 56.76 108.90
CA VAL A 271 -57.51 57.44 107.76
C VAL A 271 -56.23 56.72 107.34
N VAL A 272 -55.38 56.33 108.31
CA VAL A 272 -54.15 55.57 108.03
C VAL A 272 -54.47 54.19 107.45
N ALA A 273 -55.45 53.48 108.00
CA ALA A 273 -55.87 52.16 107.51
C ALA A 273 -56.40 52.23 106.06
N ARG A 274 -57.20 53.25 105.72
CA ARG A 274 -57.66 53.49 104.35
C ARG A 274 -56.52 53.81 103.38
N GLU A 275 -55.51 54.55 103.82
CA GLU A 275 -54.34 54.87 102.98
C GLU A 275 -53.45 53.65 102.76
N ILE A 276 -53.23 52.82 103.79
CA ILE A 276 -52.55 51.53 103.66
C ILE A 276 -53.30 50.62 102.68
N ARG A 277 -54.64 50.56 102.78
CA ARG A 277 -55.47 49.81 101.84
C ARG A 277 -55.28 50.27 100.40
N ARG A 278 -55.32 51.59 100.19
CA ARG A 278 -55.12 52.21 98.87
C ARG A 278 -53.75 51.87 98.28
N LEU A 279 -52.69 51.92 99.10
CA LEU A 279 -51.34 51.54 98.70
C LEU A 279 -51.21 50.04 98.41
N ALA A 280 -51.88 49.19 99.18
CA ALA A 280 -51.93 47.74 98.94
C ALA A 280 -52.63 47.40 97.63
N ASP A 281 -53.79 48.02 97.35
CA ASP A 281 -54.50 47.87 96.07
C ASP A 281 -53.65 48.38 94.89
N GLN A 282 -52.97 49.54 95.03
CA GLN A 282 -52.03 50.03 94.01
C GLN A 282 -50.85 49.09 93.78
N THR A 283 -50.33 48.48 94.85
CA THR A 283 -49.23 47.51 94.76
C THR A 283 -49.69 46.25 94.03
N ALA A 284 -50.90 45.75 94.32
CA ALA A 284 -51.48 44.59 93.65
C ALA A 284 -51.73 44.82 92.15
N VAL A 285 -52.17 46.02 91.76
CA VAL A 285 -52.31 46.38 90.33
C VAL A 285 -50.94 46.46 89.65
N ALA A 286 -49.96 47.11 90.29
CA ALA A 286 -48.61 47.23 89.73
C ALA A 286 -47.91 45.86 89.59
N THR A 287 -48.10 44.92 90.52
CA THR A 287 -47.56 43.57 90.37
C THR A 287 -48.23 42.78 89.26
N LEU A 288 -49.52 42.99 89.01
CA LEU A 288 -50.25 42.41 87.88
C LEU A 288 -49.69 42.91 86.53
N ASP A 289 -49.38 44.20 86.42
CA ASP A 289 -48.74 44.76 85.23
C ASP A 289 -47.33 44.19 85.02
N ILE A 290 -46.54 44.03 86.10
CA ILE A 290 -45.22 43.39 86.02
C ILE A 290 -45.35 41.92 85.59
N ASP A 291 -46.30 41.16 86.16
CA ASP A 291 -46.55 39.78 85.77
C ASP A 291 -46.83 39.67 84.26
N ARG A 292 -47.69 40.55 83.73
CA ARG A 292 -47.98 40.59 82.29
C ARG A 292 -46.73 40.87 81.46
N MET A 293 -45.92 41.86 81.84
CA MET A 293 -44.66 42.18 81.16
C MET A 293 -43.67 41.00 81.18
N VAL A 294 -43.62 40.25 82.29
CA VAL A 294 -42.75 39.08 82.41
C VAL A 294 -43.26 37.92 81.56
N GLN A 295 -44.58 37.71 81.46
CA GLN A 295 -45.19 36.71 80.55
C GLN A 295 -44.94 37.04 79.07
N GLU A 296 -45.05 38.32 78.69
CA GLU A 296 -44.70 38.81 77.36
C GLU A 296 -43.20 38.56 77.06
N MET A 297 -42.33 38.83 78.04
CA MET A 297 -40.89 38.56 77.94
C MET A 297 -40.61 37.06 77.79
N HIS A 298 -41.26 36.19 78.57
CA HIS A 298 -41.08 34.75 78.50
C HIS A 298 -41.50 34.19 77.14
N SER A 299 -42.62 34.69 76.60
CA SER A 299 -43.09 34.32 75.26
C SER A 299 -42.10 34.76 74.18
N ALA A 300 -41.58 35.98 74.26
CA ALA A 300 -40.59 36.51 73.32
C ALA A 300 -39.26 35.75 73.37
N VAL A 301 -38.79 35.40 74.57
CA VAL A 301 -37.55 34.63 74.77
C VAL A 301 -37.70 33.20 74.25
N SER A 302 -38.81 32.52 74.57
CA SER A 302 -39.10 31.18 74.08
C SER A 302 -39.17 31.15 72.54
N ALA A 303 -39.84 32.13 71.93
CA ALA A 303 -39.86 32.28 70.47
C ALA A 303 -38.44 32.51 69.91
N GLY A 304 -37.63 33.35 70.56
CA GLY A 304 -36.24 33.60 70.16
C GLY A 304 -35.34 32.36 70.23
N VAL A 305 -35.53 31.50 71.24
CA VAL A 305 -34.81 30.22 71.35
C VAL A 305 -35.20 29.27 70.21
N MET A 306 -36.50 29.13 69.93
CA MET A 306 -36.97 28.28 68.81
C MET A 306 -36.43 28.76 67.45
N GLU A 307 -36.42 30.06 67.19
CA GLU A 307 -35.84 30.62 65.96
C GLU A 307 -34.33 30.37 65.89
N MET A 308 -33.60 30.45 67.01
CA MET A 308 -32.17 30.12 67.03
C MET A 308 -31.89 28.63 66.77
N ASP A 309 -32.73 27.73 67.31
CA ASP A 309 -32.59 26.29 67.02
C ASP A 309 -32.85 25.99 65.54
N LYS A 310 -33.85 26.64 64.95
CA LYS A 310 -34.12 26.55 63.51
C LYS A 310 -32.96 27.11 62.67
N PHE A 311 -32.41 28.26 63.05
CA PHE A 311 -31.26 28.86 62.38
C PHE A 311 -30.02 27.95 62.45
N ILE A 312 -29.75 27.32 63.60
CA ILE A 312 -28.66 26.34 63.73
C ILE A 312 -28.88 25.14 62.79
N ALA A 313 -30.11 24.64 62.66
CA ALA A 313 -30.42 23.56 61.73
C ALA A 313 -30.13 23.97 60.28
N GLU A 314 -30.53 25.18 59.87
CA GLU A 314 -30.29 25.72 58.53
C GLU A 314 -28.80 25.93 58.23
N VAL A 315 -28.02 26.42 59.20
CA VAL A 315 -26.56 26.53 59.08
C VAL A 315 -25.90 25.16 58.92
N ASN A 316 -26.36 24.12 59.63
CA ASN A 316 -25.81 22.76 59.47
C ASN A 316 -26.10 22.18 58.08
N LEU A 317 -27.32 22.36 57.56
CA LEU A 317 -27.68 21.94 56.20
C LEU A 317 -26.80 22.65 55.16
N SER A 318 -26.63 23.96 55.32
CA SER A 318 -25.80 24.75 54.42
C SER A 318 -24.33 24.30 54.47
N ALA A 319 -23.81 23.93 55.65
CA ALA A 319 -22.45 23.40 55.79
C ALA A 319 -22.28 22.03 55.10
N GLU A 320 -23.30 21.18 55.13
CA GLU A 320 -23.30 19.92 54.39
C GLU A 320 -23.22 20.15 52.87
N ASP A 321 -24.00 21.11 52.35
CA ASP A 321 -23.98 21.46 50.93
C ASP A 321 -22.64 22.05 50.49
N VAL A 322 -22.01 22.87 51.32
CA VAL A 322 -20.63 23.35 51.09
C VAL A 322 -19.65 22.18 50.98
N GLY A 323 -19.74 21.20 51.88
CA GLY A 323 -18.92 19.99 51.84
C GLY A 323 -19.13 19.18 50.54
N LYS A 324 -20.37 19.06 50.08
CA LYS A 324 -20.69 18.41 48.79
C LYS A 324 -20.05 19.14 47.62
N ILE A 325 -20.18 20.46 47.55
CA ILE A 325 -19.59 21.27 46.46
C ILE A 325 -18.05 21.16 46.50
N SER A 326 -17.45 21.19 47.70
CA SER A 326 -16.01 21.02 47.88
C SER A 326 -15.52 19.68 47.32
N SER A 327 -16.25 18.59 47.58
CA SER A 327 -15.95 17.27 47.00
C SER A 327 -16.07 17.23 45.47
N GLN A 328 -17.04 17.95 44.90
CA GLN A 328 -17.22 18.04 43.46
C GLN A 328 -16.08 18.82 42.79
N LEU A 329 -15.63 19.93 43.38
CA LEU A 329 -14.47 20.67 42.91
C LEU A 329 -13.18 19.84 42.99
N ALA A 330 -12.99 19.07 44.08
CA ALA A 330 -11.85 18.16 44.20
C ALA A 330 -11.82 17.12 43.07
N ARG A 331 -12.97 16.55 42.71
CA ARG A 331 -13.08 15.62 41.58
C ARG A 331 -12.77 16.29 40.24
N ILE A 332 -13.17 17.55 40.04
CA ILE A 332 -12.82 18.31 38.83
C ILE A 332 -11.29 18.47 38.73
N ILE A 333 -10.62 18.84 39.83
CA ILE A 333 -9.16 18.99 39.88
C ILE A 333 -8.47 17.67 39.52
N GLU A 334 -8.92 16.56 40.09
CA GLU A 334 -8.40 15.22 39.79
C GLU A 334 -8.59 14.85 38.31
N GLN A 335 -9.79 15.08 37.74
CA GLN A 335 -10.07 14.81 36.34
C GLN A 335 -9.17 15.64 35.40
N VAL A 336 -8.93 16.90 35.72
CA VAL A 336 -8.00 17.75 34.97
C VAL A 336 -6.58 17.19 35.01
N GLN A 337 -6.11 16.74 36.18
CA GLN A 337 -4.77 16.18 36.33
C GLN A 337 -4.59 14.88 35.55
N THR A 338 -5.61 14.01 35.53
CA THR A 338 -5.57 12.74 34.78
C THR A 338 -5.58 12.93 33.25
N LEU A 339 -5.98 14.10 32.74
CA LEU A 339 -5.93 14.43 31.31
C LEU A 339 -4.53 14.80 30.81
N SER A 340 -3.63 15.26 31.69
CA SER A 340 -2.28 15.71 31.28
C SER A 340 -1.47 14.63 30.54
N PRO A 341 -1.40 13.37 31.01
CA PRO A 341 -0.75 12.29 30.26
C PRO A 341 -1.37 12.02 28.89
N SER A 342 -2.69 12.26 28.75
CA SER A 342 -3.38 12.07 27.47
C SER A 342 -2.94 13.11 26.44
N PHE A 343 -2.75 14.37 26.83
CA PHE A 343 -2.23 15.40 25.94
C PHE A 343 -0.79 15.13 25.50
N GLU A 344 0.05 14.64 26.42
CA GLU A 344 1.43 14.26 26.09
C GLU A 344 1.47 13.07 25.11
N SER A 345 0.61 12.07 25.32
CA SER A 345 0.45 10.95 24.40
C SER A 345 0.03 11.38 22.99
N VAL A 346 -0.91 12.32 22.88
CA VAL A 346 -1.31 12.90 21.58
C VAL A 346 -0.15 13.65 20.93
N ASN A 347 0.60 14.46 21.68
CA ASN A 347 1.77 15.16 21.15
C ASN A 347 2.84 14.20 20.62
N VAL A 348 3.15 13.13 21.35
CA VAL A 348 4.08 12.09 20.90
C VAL A 348 3.57 11.42 19.63
N SER A 349 2.28 11.06 19.60
CA SER A 349 1.66 10.42 18.45
C SER A 349 1.69 11.30 17.21
N MET A 350 1.46 12.62 17.35
CA MET A 350 1.55 13.57 16.25
C MET A 350 2.99 13.81 15.79
N GLY A 351 3.97 13.77 16.70
CA GLY A 351 5.39 13.77 16.35
C GLY A 351 5.75 12.57 15.47
N LEU A 352 5.30 11.37 15.84
CA LEU A 352 5.46 10.15 15.03
C LEU A 352 4.73 10.24 13.70
N GLN A 353 3.52 10.82 13.67
CA GLN A 353 2.76 11.02 12.44
C GLN A 353 3.51 11.93 11.45
N SER A 354 4.11 13.02 11.94
CA SER A 354 4.94 13.92 11.14
C SER A 354 6.19 13.22 10.61
N GLU A 355 6.87 12.42 11.43
CA GLU A 355 8.01 11.63 10.99
C GLU A 355 7.64 10.60 9.91
N ASN A 356 6.52 9.90 10.10
CA ASN A 356 6.01 8.94 9.14
C ASN A 356 5.63 9.61 7.82
N ALA A 357 5.01 10.79 7.86
CA ALA A 357 4.72 11.58 6.67
C ALA A 357 6.01 11.93 5.91
N ARG A 358 7.09 12.33 6.60
CA ARG A 358 8.41 12.55 5.94
C ARG A 358 8.96 11.28 5.30
N LYS A 359 8.85 10.13 5.97
CA LYS A 359 9.28 8.83 5.40
C LYS A 359 8.49 8.48 4.14
N ILE A 360 7.16 8.64 4.17
CA ILE A 360 6.30 8.40 3.01
C ILE A 360 6.69 9.35 1.87
N ASN A 361 6.94 10.63 2.16
CA ASN A 361 7.37 11.59 1.14
C ASN A 361 8.70 11.18 0.48
N SER A 362 9.66 10.68 1.26
CA SER A 362 10.91 10.13 0.71
C SER A 362 10.67 8.89 -0.14
N SER A 363 9.79 7.98 0.27
CA SER A 363 9.44 6.80 -0.53
C SER A 363 8.75 7.18 -1.84
N ILE A 364 7.90 8.20 -1.82
CA ILE A 364 7.27 8.76 -3.02
C ILE A 364 8.33 9.37 -3.96
N ALA A 365 9.32 10.08 -3.42
CA ALA A 365 10.41 10.62 -4.24
C ALA A 365 11.20 9.51 -4.95
N ASN A 366 11.53 8.43 -4.23
CA ASN A 366 12.19 7.27 -4.83
C ASN A 366 11.32 6.59 -5.89
N LEU A 367 10.01 6.43 -5.62
CA LEU A 367 9.07 5.87 -6.59
C LEU A 367 8.99 6.74 -7.85
N SER A 368 9.07 8.06 -7.73
CA SER A 368 9.11 8.98 -8.87
C SER A 368 10.36 8.78 -9.74
N GLU A 369 11.52 8.53 -9.11
CA GLU A 369 12.77 8.23 -9.82
C GLU A 369 12.70 6.87 -10.54
N GLU A 370 12.13 5.85 -9.89
CA GLU A 370 11.90 4.53 -10.48
C GLU A 370 10.94 4.58 -11.68
N MET A 371 9.86 5.38 -11.58
CA MET A 371 8.94 5.60 -12.70
C MET A 371 9.61 6.31 -13.88
N GLN A 372 10.47 7.29 -13.61
CA GLN A 372 11.24 7.97 -14.65
C GLN A 372 12.18 7.00 -15.37
N THR A 373 12.88 6.15 -14.60
CA THR A 373 13.75 5.10 -15.14
C THR A 373 12.95 4.11 -15.98
N THR A 374 11.79 3.68 -15.50
CA THR A 374 10.89 2.77 -16.23
C THR A 374 10.40 3.37 -17.55
N THR A 375 10.10 4.68 -17.55
CA THR A 375 9.70 5.41 -18.76
C THR A 375 10.82 5.44 -19.80
N GLU A 376 12.07 5.61 -19.36
CA GLU A 376 13.23 5.55 -20.27
C GLU A 376 13.45 4.14 -20.83
N SER A 377 13.38 3.10 -19.99
CA SER A 377 13.45 1.71 -20.43
C SER A 377 12.36 1.32 -21.43
N LEU A 378 11.16 1.92 -21.31
CA LEU A 378 10.10 1.75 -22.30
C LEU A 378 10.45 2.38 -23.65
N ARG A 379 11.08 3.55 -23.66
CA ARG A 379 11.56 4.18 -24.91
C ARG A 379 12.62 3.32 -25.60
N GLU A 380 13.57 2.78 -24.83
CA GLU A 380 14.56 1.83 -25.36
C GLU A 380 13.89 0.58 -25.93
N SER A 381 12.89 0.05 -25.21
CA SER A 381 12.10 -1.10 -25.67
C SER A 381 11.38 -0.81 -26.98
N PHE A 382 10.77 0.37 -27.15
CA PHE A 382 10.15 0.77 -28.42
C PHE A 382 11.15 0.79 -29.56
N SER A 383 12.33 1.38 -29.36
CA SER A 383 13.40 1.38 -30.35
C SER A 383 13.85 -0.04 -30.73
N ALA A 384 14.01 -0.93 -29.75
CA ALA A 384 14.37 -2.32 -30.00
C ALA A 384 13.29 -3.08 -30.78
N ILE A 385 12.02 -2.84 -30.47
CA ILE A 385 10.87 -3.45 -31.17
C ILE A 385 10.79 -2.95 -32.63
N GLU A 386 11.11 -1.68 -32.88
CA GLU A 386 11.18 -1.14 -34.24
C GLU A 386 12.30 -1.81 -35.06
N GLN A 387 13.50 -1.94 -34.47
CA GLN A 387 14.63 -2.66 -35.10
C GLN A 387 14.31 -4.13 -35.37
N LEU A 388 13.63 -4.82 -34.43
CA LEU A 388 13.20 -6.20 -34.62
C LEU A 388 12.19 -6.34 -35.77
N ASN A 389 11.24 -5.42 -35.87
CA ASN A 389 10.28 -5.40 -36.99
C ASN A 389 10.98 -5.15 -38.32
N GLU A 390 11.94 -4.22 -38.38
CA GLU A 390 12.73 -3.96 -39.59
C GLU A 390 13.55 -5.19 -40.00
N ALA A 391 14.26 -5.81 -39.06
CA ALA A 391 15.04 -7.02 -39.30
C ALA A 391 14.16 -8.19 -39.76
N ALA A 392 12.99 -8.39 -39.15
CA ALA A 392 12.04 -9.43 -39.54
C ALA A 392 11.48 -9.19 -40.96
N ARG A 393 11.17 -7.94 -41.30
CA ARG A 393 10.72 -7.57 -42.66
C ARG A 393 11.83 -7.78 -43.70
N SER A 394 13.06 -7.38 -43.39
CA SER A 394 14.21 -7.59 -44.28
C SER A 394 14.48 -9.08 -44.49
N LEU A 395 14.41 -9.90 -43.43
CA LEU A 395 14.52 -11.35 -43.52
C LEU A 395 13.39 -11.94 -44.38
N GLN A 396 12.15 -11.50 -44.20
CA GLN A 396 11.03 -11.95 -45.03
C GLN A 396 11.22 -11.56 -46.50
N ASP A 397 11.69 -10.35 -46.80
CA ASP A 397 11.93 -9.88 -48.17
C ASP A 397 13.02 -10.70 -48.86
N GLU A 398 14.16 -10.95 -48.18
CA GLU A 398 15.26 -11.74 -48.73
C GLU A 398 14.82 -13.19 -49.02
N VAL A 399 14.00 -13.76 -48.12
CA VAL A 399 13.53 -15.14 -48.22
C VAL A 399 12.32 -15.26 -49.16
N SER A 400 11.59 -14.17 -49.43
CA SER A 400 10.48 -14.14 -50.40
C SER A 400 10.93 -14.39 -51.85
N ARG A 401 12.21 -14.13 -52.15
CA ARG A 401 12.84 -14.48 -53.43
C ARG A 401 12.81 -15.99 -53.70
N PHE A 402 12.77 -16.79 -52.64
CA PHE A 402 12.67 -18.24 -52.73
C PHE A 402 11.21 -18.68 -52.75
N LYS A 403 10.78 -19.24 -53.88
CA LYS A 403 9.46 -19.86 -54.05
C LYS A 403 9.49 -21.27 -53.46
N VAL A 404 9.07 -21.37 -52.21
CA VAL A 404 8.87 -22.62 -51.48
C VAL A 404 7.56 -23.28 -51.93
N SER A 405 7.52 -24.60 -51.93
CA SER A 405 6.32 -25.37 -52.27
C SER A 405 5.34 -25.56 -51.12
#